data_AF-A0A2S9FP06-F1
#
_entry.id   AF-A0A2S9FP06-F1
#
_cell.length_a   1.000
_cell.length_b   1.000
_cell.length_c   1.000
_cell.angle_alpha   90.00
_cell.angle_beta   90.00
_cell.angle_gamma   90.00
#
_symmetry.space_group_name_H-M   'P 1'
#
loop_
_entity.id
_entity.type
_entity.pdbx_description
1 polymer ?
#
loop_
_entity_poly.entity_id
_entity_poly.type
_entity_poly.pdbx_seq_one_letter_code
_entity_poly.pdbx_strand_id
1 'polypeptide(L)'
;AGAGVAGVAAACSSEAAMPAQTPSSTAASFSILQPGEGDPVGDHYLQSVPDEVLWGYVPTVHAEPVMRMASGETVTIDAVSHEGILEDQGRNPVEYFGAKGVAESDVLQDAIAIAS
;
A
#
# COMPACT_ATOMS: atom_id res chain seq x y z
N ALA A 1 -12.00 -60.00 30.85
CA ALA A 1 -10.60 -59.59 31.12
C ALA A 1 -10.09 -58.94 29.85
N GLY A 2 -9.82 -57.65 29.73
CA GLY A 2 -9.21 -56.69 30.67
C GLY A 2 -7.97 -56.14 29.96
N ALA A 3 -7.92 -54.81 29.75
CA ALA A 3 -6.95 -54.00 28.99
C ALA A 3 -5.45 -54.30 29.29
N GLY A 4 -4.45 -53.87 28.52
CA GLY A 4 -4.38 -52.84 27.48
C GLY A 4 -2.95 -52.71 26.94
N VAL A 5 -2.79 -51.96 25.84
CA VAL A 5 -1.51 -51.63 25.21
C VAL A 5 -0.85 -50.47 25.96
N ALA A 6 0.36 -50.67 26.46
CA ALA A 6 1.17 -49.61 27.07
C ALA A 6 1.90 -48.84 25.97
N GLY A 7 1.38 -47.66 25.62
CA GLY A 7 2.09 -46.69 24.78
C GLY A 7 3.12 -45.92 25.60
N VAL A 8 4.37 -45.89 25.15
CA VAL A 8 5.41 -45.03 25.71
C VAL A 8 5.27 -43.67 25.04
N ALA A 9 4.75 -42.68 25.76
CA ALA A 9 4.70 -41.29 25.30
C ALA A 9 6.09 -40.67 25.43
N ALA A 10 6.70 -40.30 24.30
CA ALA A 10 7.86 -39.42 24.28
C ALA A 10 7.39 -38.01 24.64
N ALA A 11 7.77 -37.53 25.82
CA ALA A 11 7.54 -36.16 26.24
C ALA A 11 8.46 -35.24 25.42
N CYS A 12 7.89 -34.40 24.56
CA CYS A 12 8.59 -33.27 23.99
C CYS A 12 8.82 -32.26 25.12
N SER A 13 10.08 -32.17 25.56
CA SER A 13 10.53 -31.12 26.47
C SER A 13 10.24 -29.76 25.85
N SER A 14 9.62 -28.87 26.62
CA SER A 14 9.24 -27.52 26.25
C SER A 14 10.41 -26.78 25.60
N GLU A 15 10.21 -26.38 24.35
CA GLU A 15 11.14 -25.50 23.63
C GLU A 15 11.25 -24.19 24.41
N ALA A 16 12.46 -23.86 24.84
CA ALA A 16 12.72 -22.61 25.53
C ALA A 16 12.23 -21.46 24.64
N ALA A 17 11.32 -20.64 25.17
CA ALA A 17 10.82 -19.45 24.48
C ALA A 17 12.01 -18.58 24.08
N MET A 18 12.30 -18.57 22.78
CA MET A 18 13.15 -17.55 22.17
C MET A 18 12.54 -16.20 22.55
N PRO A 19 13.30 -15.25 23.11
CA PRO A 19 12.78 -13.92 23.33
C PRO A 19 12.29 -13.41 21.97
N ALA A 20 11.03 -12.99 21.92
CA ALA A 20 10.48 -12.30 20.77
C ALA A 20 11.41 -11.13 20.48
N GLN A 21 12.15 -11.22 19.37
CA GLN A 21 12.89 -10.09 18.86
C GLN A 21 11.83 -9.09 18.44
N THR A 22 11.57 -8.08 19.28
CA THR A 22 10.88 -6.87 18.87
C THR A 22 11.58 -6.43 17.58
N PRO A 23 10.87 -6.33 16.44
CA PRO A 23 11.49 -5.80 15.25
C PRO A 23 12.06 -4.45 15.63
N SER A 24 13.39 -4.36 15.65
CA SER A 24 14.11 -3.13 15.91
C SER A 24 13.83 -2.27 14.69
N SER A 25 12.72 -1.54 14.75
CA SER A 25 12.30 -0.61 13.72
C SER A 25 13.30 0.53 13.74
N THR A 26 14.46 0.33 13.12
CA THR A 26 15.17 1.44 12.50
C THR A 26 14.30 1.85 11.33
N ALA A 27 13.15 2.47 11.64
CA ALA A 27 12.40 3.23 10.67
C ALA A 27 13.38 4.31 10.24
N ALA A 28 13.97 4.15 9.06
CA ALA A 28 14.56 5.27 8.38
C ALA A 28 13.46 6.33 8.37
N SER A 29 13.69 7.47 9.00
CA SER A 29 12.76 8.60 8.96
C SER A 29 12.83 9.16 7.54
N PHE A 30 12.00 8.62 6.65
CA PHE A 30 11.73 9.21 5.35
C PHE A 30 10.45 10.02 5.44
N SER A 31 10.37 11.10 4.66
CA SER A 31 9.12 11.84 4.50
C SER A 31 8.22 11.04 3.59
N ILE A 32 6.97 10.85 4.00
CA ILE A 32 5.92 10.39 3.09
C ILE A 32 5.60 11.56 2.17
N LEU A 33 5.65 11.31 0.87
CA LEU A 33 5.42 12.32 -0.15
C LEU A 33 3.93 12.34 -0.48
N GLN A 34 3.22 13.40 -0.07
CA GLN A 34 1.83 13.58 -0.47
C GLN A 34 1.74 14.17 -1.88
N PRO A 35 0.62 13.95 -2.60
CA PRO A 35 0.40 14.58 -3.90
C PRO A 35 0.51 16.11 -3.81
N GLY A 36 1.24 16.71 -4.75
CA GLY A 36 1.53 18.14 -4.76
C GLY A 36 2.64 18.59 -3.82
N GLU A 37 3.21 17.67 -3.03
CA GLU A 37 4.35 17.96 -2.16
C GLU A 37 5.68 17.50 -2.81
N GLY A 38 6.80 17.98 -2.24
CA GLY A 38 8.15 17.70 -2.72
C GLY A 38 8.58 18.56 -3.90
N ASP A 39 9.55 18.05 -4.66
CA ASP A 39 10.19 18.74 -5.78
C ASP A 39 10.10 17.87 -7.04
N PRO A 40 8.99 17.95 -7.80
CA PRO A 40 8.86 17.24 -9.06
C PRO A 40 9.98 17.64 -10.02
N VAL A 41 10.76 16.65 -10.47
CA VAL A 41 11.96 16.90 -11.30
C VAL A 41 11.63 17.10 -12.78
N GLY A 42 10.40 16.80 -13.19
CA GLY A 42 9.94 16.96 -14.57
C GLY A 42 9.53 18.39 -14.89
N ASP A 43 9.56 18.75 -16.17
CA ASP A 43 9.04 20.03 -16.67
C ASP A 43 7.52 20.16 -16.40
N HIS A 44 6.84 19.01 -16.31
CA HIS A 44 5.43 18.88 -15.97
C HIS A 44 5.23 17.93 -14.78
N TYR A 45 4.08 18.10 -14.12
CA TYR A 45 3.65 17.25 -13.02
C TYR A 45 2.18 16.84 -13.18
N LEU A 46 1.92 15.53 -13.16
CA LEU A 46 0.60 14.93 -13.33
C LEU A 46 0.22 14.13 -12.07
N GLN A 47 -0.83 14.57 -11.38
CA GLN A 47 -1.34 13.94 -10.17
C GLN A 47 -2.34 12.80 -10.48
N SER A 48 -2.56 11.92 -9.51
CA SER A 48 -3.59 10.88 -9.58
C SER A 48 -4.94 11.38 -9.02
N VAL A 49 -5.61 12.29 -9.73
CA VAL A 49 -6.94 12.79 -9.32
C VAL A 49 -8.08 11.87 -9.80
N PRO A 50 -9.20 11.75 -9.05
CA PRO A 50 -10.25 10.76 -9.36
C PRO A 50 -10.84 10.84 -10.77
N ASP A 51 -10.93 12.03 -11.35
CA ASP A 51 -11.51 12.25 -12.69
C ASP A 51 -10.56 11.87 -13.84
N GLU A 52 -9.26 11.67 -13.55
CA GLU A 52 -8.20 11.47 -14.56
C GLU A 52 -7.54 10.09 -14.48
N VAL A 53 -7.83 9.33 -13.43
CA VAL A 53 -7.32 7.97 -13.26
C VAL A 53 -8.30 6.93 -13.80
N LEU A 54 -7.76 5.88 -14.41
CA LEU A 54 -8.50 4.72 -14.87
C LEU A 54 -7.86 3.46 -14.31
N TRP A 55 -8.70 2.48 -13.97
CA TRP A 55 -8.23 1.20 -13.50
C TRP A 55 -8.93 0.07 -14.25
N GLY A 56 -8.12 -0.84 -14.80
CA GLY A 56 -8.58 -2.04 -15.48
C GLY A 56 -8.84 -1.81 -16.97
N TYR A 57 -8.61 -0.59 -17.45
CA TYR A 57 -8.80 -0.18 -18.83
C TYR A 57 -7.57 0.58 -19.33
N VAL A 58 -7.29 0.42 -20.62
CA VAL A 58 -6.32 1.23 -21.34
C VAL A 58 -7.10 2.22 -22.22
N PRO A 59 -6.80 3.53 -22.17
CA PRO A 59 -7.44 4.51 -23.04
C PRO A 59 -7.35 4.14 -24.52
N THR A 60 -8.39 4.46 -25.29
CA THR A 60 -8.36 4.29 -26.75
C THR A 60 -7.76 5.53 -27.42
N VAL A 61 -7.53 5.45 -28.73
CA VAL A 61 -7.07 6.59 -29.56
C VAL A 61 -8.05 7.76 -29.60
N HIS A 62 -9.28 7.59 -29.10
CA HIS A 62 -10.32 8.62 -29.03
C HIS A 62 -10.49 9.19 -27.62
N ALA A 63 -9.72 8.73 -26.63
CA ALA A 63 -9.75 9.30 -25.30
C ALA A 63 -9.17 10.71 -25.30
N GLU A 64 -9.81 11.63 -24.56
CA GLU A 64 -9.24 12.95 -24.31
C GLU A 64 -8.00 12.81 -23.41
N PRO A 65 -6.86 13.41 -23.78
CA PRO A 65 -5.67 13.36 -22.94
C PRO A 65 -5.81 14.34 -21.77
N VAL A 66 -5.35 13.89 -20.60
CA VAL A 66 -5.32 14.70 -19.37
C VAL A 66 -4.18 15.74 -19.37
N MET A 67 -3.15 15.53 -20.20
CA MET A 67 -2.02 16.46 -20.37
C MET A 67 -1.42 16.34 -21.77
N ARG A 68 -0.84 17.44 -22.29
CA ARG A 68 -0.05 17.46 -23.53
C ARG A 68 1.28 18.18 -23.25
N MET A 69 2.38 17.63 -23.75
CA MET A 69 3.73 18.20 -23.62
C MET A 69 4.45 18.21 -24.98
N ALA A 70 5.45 19.07 -25.14
CA ALA A 70 6.29 19.11 -26.32
C ALA A 70 7.34 17.98 -26.30
N SER A 71 7.81 17.58 -27.48
CA SER A 71 8.89 16.58 -27.59
C SER A 71 10.17 17.11 -26.94
N GLY A 72 10.75 16.31 -26.04
CA GLY A 72 11.95 16.66 -25.28
C GLY A 72 11.67 17.20 -23.88
N GLU A 73 10.41 17.52 -23.56
CA GLU A 73 9.98 17.81 -22.18
C GLU A 73 9.81 16.50 -21.39
N THR A 74 9.83 16.63 -20.07
CA THR A 74 9.73 15.53 -19.11
C THR A 74 8.51 15.72 -18.21
N VAL A 75 7.97 14.60 -17.69
CA VAL A 75 6.84 14.62 -16.76
C VAL A 75 7.14 13.75 -15.55
N THR A 76 6.80 14.26 -14.37
CA THR A 76 6.69 13.46 -13.14
C THR A 76 5.21 13.07 -12.97
N ILE A 77 4.95 11.79 -12.77
CA ILE A 77 3.59 11.23 -12.67
C ILE A 77 3.44 10.56 -11.32
N ASP A 78 2.40 10.94 -10.57
CA ASP A 78 1.99 10.19 -9.39
C ASP A 78 1.29 8.91 -9.81
N ALA A 79 1.62 7.81 -9.12
CA ALA A 79 0.97 6.53 -9.32
C ALA A 79 0.45 6.00 -7.98
N VAL A 80 -0.82 5.60 -7.96
CA VAL A 80 -1.49 5.07 -6.79
C VAL A 80 -1.54 3.55 -6.87
N SER A 81 -1.13 2.89 -5.78
CA SER A 81 -1.32 1.45 -5.62
C SER A 81 -2.80 1.12 -5.41
N HIS A 82 -3.21 -0.03 -5.90
CA HIS A 82 -4.55 -0.58 -5.72
C HIS A 82 -4.88 -0.99 -4.27
N GLU A 83 -3.88 -1.11 -3.41
CA GLU A 83 -4.07 -1.48 -2.01
C GLU A 83 -4.83 -0.38 -1.23
N GLY A 84 -5.79 -0.79 -0.41
CA GLY A 84 -6.68 0.06 0.37
C GLY A 84 -7.88 0.61 -0.41
N ILE A 85 -7.82 0.66 -1.74
CA ILE A 85 -8.89 1.19 -2.60
C ILE A 85 -9.79 0.11 -3.24
N LEU A 86 -9.45 -1.18 -3.07
CA LEU A 86 -10.25 -2.30 -3.54
C LEU A 86 -11.51 -2.54 -2.68
N GLU A 87 -12.61 -2.95 -3.32
CA GLU A 87 -13.89 -3.27 -2.67
C GLU A 87 -13.78 -4.42 -1.66
N ASP A 88 -13.01 -5.47 -1.97
CA ASP A 88 -12.80 -6.61 -1.07
C ASP A 88 -11.88 -6.29 0.13
N GLN A 89 -11.22 -5.13 0.09
CA GLN A 89 -10.43 -4.56 1.17
C GLN A 89 -11.21 -3.50 1.97
N GLY A 90 -12.47 -3.25 1.60
CA GLY A 90 -13.36 -2.28 2.25
C GLY A 90 -13.37 -0.90 1.61
N ARG A 91 -12.60 -0.67 0.54
CA ARG A 91 -12.50 0.63 -0.17
C ARG A 91 -12.31 1.81 0.79
N ASN A 92 -11.46 1.61 1.78
CA ASN A 92 -11.14 2.60 2.79
C ASN A 92 -9.65 2.51 3.12
N PRO A 93 -8.80 3.31 2.44
CA PRO A 93 -7.36 3.29 2.64
C PRO A 93 -6.97 3.60 4.09
N VAL A 94 -7.72 4.48 4.77
CA VAL A 94 -7.45 4.85 6.17
C VAL A 94 -7.61 3.64 7.08
N GLU A 95 -8.73 2.90 6.96
CA GLU A 95 -8.94 1.69 7.75
C GLU A 95 -7.97 0.56 7.36
N TYR A 96 -7.73 0.38 6.06
CA TYR A 96 -6.86 -0.67 5.53
C TYR A 96 -5.42 -0.52 6.04
N PHE A 97 -4.81 0.66 5.86
CA PHE A 97 -3.44 0.93 6.31
C PHE A 97 -3.36 1.13 7.82
N GLY A 98 -4.41 1.68 8.45
CA GLY A 98 -4.53 1.80 9.90
C GLY A 98 -4.46 0.43 10.60
N ALA A 99 -5.08 -0.60 10.03
CA ALA A 99 -4.99 -1.98 10.52
C ALA A 99 -3.56 -2.56 10.44
N LYS A 100 -2.64 -1.91 9.71
CA LYS A 100 -1.22 -2.27 9.60
C LYS A 100 -0.31 -1.35 10.41
N GLY A 101 -0.87 -0.42 11.19
CA GLY A 101 -0.13 0.50 12.05
C GLY A 101 0.34 1.79 11.36
N VAL A 102 -0.21 2.14 10.21
CA VAL A 102 0.04 3.43 9.53
C VAL A 102 -0.86 4.49 10.15
N ALA A 103 -0.31 5.67 10.47
CA ALA A 103 -1.11 6.79 10.96
C ALA A 103 -1.99 7.35 9.84
N GLU A 104 -3.16 7.90 10.17
CA GLU A 104 -4.06 8.50 9.16
C GLU A 104 -3.37 9.63 8.36
N SER A 105 -2.52 10.43 9.01
CA SER A 105 -1.70 11.48 8.36
C SER A 105 -0.71 10.94 7.33
N ASP A 106 -0.38 9.66 7.44
CA ASP A 106 0.62 8.98 6.63
C ASP A 106 -0.02 8.21 5.46
N VAL A 107 -1.37 8.18 5.41
CA VAL A 107 -2.13 7.63 4.27
C VAL A 107 -2.17 8.68 3.16
N LEU A 108 -1.93 8.24 1.92
CA LEU A 108 -1.87 9.16 0.78
C LEU A 108 -3.24 9.76 0.46
N GLN A 109 -3.29 11.08 0.27
CA GLN A 109 -4.56 11.78 0.04
C GLN A 109 -5.20 11.45 -1.32
N ASP A 110 -4.41 11.12 -2.35
CA ASP A 110 -4.91 10.67 -3.64
C ASP A 110 -5.62 9.30 -3.53
N ALA A 111 -5.07 8.36 -2.77
CA ALA A 111 -5.73 7.08 -2.50
C ALA A 111 -7.09 7.28 -1.80
N ILE A 112 -7.16 8.20 -0.82
CA ILE A 112 -8.41 8.55 -0.14
C ILE A 112 -9.41 9.17 -1.13
N ALA A 113 -8.96 10.11 -1.97
CA ALA A 113 -9.80 10.76 -2.96
C ALA A 113 -10.35 9.76 -3.99
N ILE A 114 -9.53 8.81 -4.45
CA ILE A 114 -9.93 7.77 -5.41
C ILE A 114 -10.93 6.78 -4.80
N ALA A 115 -10.81 6.46 -3.51
CA ALA A 115 -11.72 5.56 -2.82
C ALA A 115 -13.10 6.18 -2.52
N SER A 116 -13.25 7.49 -2.66
CA SER A 116 -14.47 8.24 -2.28
C SER A 116 -15.66 8.02 -3.21
#